data_AF-A0A0F3RR65-F1
#
_entry.id   AF-A0A0F3RR65-F1
#
_cell.length_a   1.000
_cell.length_b   1.000
_cell.length_c   1.000
_cell.angle_alpha   90.00
_cell.angle_beta   90.00
_cell.angle_gamma   90.00
#
_symmetry.space_group_name_H-M   'P 1'
#
loop_
_entity.id
_entity.type
_entity.pdbx_description
1 polymer ?
#
loop_
_entity_poly.entity_id
_entity_poly.type
_entity_poly.pdbx_seq_one_letter_code
_entity_poly.pdbx_strand_id
1 'polypeptide(L)'
;MKGTGIRILMTVSVGLLGIGGLAPARAANTTVQRRAMPTVTLATATTTTQRPILEQWPQTLSTQQLNTPATMDKLSERLPSTIDDGLLQRVLTTPLPATASESLATFVTQQATAMGKTTTTSQLRRELVTQSYLNAWLLSRVSRYQAGALSFSDLRQAYRAQVRPRLGTVYQVQPVAQKTLVARYDQMFASEVTFTGLAVPNLYEPLVERYGVTTQSARQLAAIDPAKTAQRVQTQLNAPLASYLTTTRQGTTLTGTVTMALAVLRGAVAAPVPPVTNLGQLTARYVTAQGKVLATVTRTGLVGQAVTPPLKTFTGYRLQQTTGQRTSRLMAAPRTVTYTYVKARRSQAAGAPMLGVPASRATSSQMSLAFRPDLAYPLA
;
A
#
# COMPACT_ATOMS: atom_id res chain seq x y z
N MET A 1 4.00 11.99 -54.35
CA MET A 1 4.04 10.52 -54.23
C MET A 1 5.16 10.14 -53.27
N LYS A 2 4.89 9.14 -52.42
CA LYS A 2 5.54 8.89 -51.13
C LYS A 2 7.01 8.51 -51.23
N GLY A 3 7.84 9.13 -50.40
CA GLY A 3 9.24 8.77 -50.18
C GLY A 3 9.38 7.55 -49.29
N THR A 4 10.23 6.64 -49.74
CA THR A 4 10.57 5.34 -49.13
C THR A 4 11.51 5.55 -47.94
N GLY A 5 10.97 5.52 -46.72
CA GLY A 5 11.73 5.57 -45.48
C GLY A 5 12.15 4.17 -45.00
N ILE A 6 13.43 3.87 -45.15
CA ILE A 6 14.12 2.65 -44.70
C ILE A 6 14.00 2.51 -43.17
N ARG A 7 13.37 1.44 -42.70
CA ARG A 7 13.38 1.05 -41.28
C ARG A 7 14.59 0.16 -41.01
N ILE A 8 15.53 0.69 -40.22
CA ILE A 8 16.72 -0.02 -39.74
C ILE A 8 16.27 -1.12 -38.76
N LEU A 9 16.45 -2.36 -39.18
CA LEU A 9 16.28 -3.57 -38.38
C LEU A 9 17.59 -3.82 -37.60
N MET A 10 17.69 -3.34 -36.35
CA MET A 10 18.81 -3.72 -35.48
C MET A 10 18.62 -5.16 -35.00
N THR A 11 19.15 -6.09 -35.77
CA THR A 11 19.40 -7.46 -35.35
C THR A 11 20.77 -7.49 -34.67
N VAL A 12 20.81 -7.50 -33.34
CA VAL A 12 22.08 -7.73 -32.63
C VAL A 12 22.27 -9.24 -32.51
N SER A 13 22.83 -9.83 -33.56
CA SER A 13 23.40 -11.18 -33.56
C SER A 13 24.89 -11.05 -33.24
N VAL A 14 25.28 -11.25 -31.98
CA VAL A 14 26.70 -11.43 -31.65
C VAL A 14 27.04 -12.90 -31.86
N GLY A 15 27.54 -13.21 -33.05
CA GLY A 15 28.19 -14.49 -33.36
C GLY A 15 29.68 -14.40 -33.08
N LEU A 16 30.19 -15.24 -32.17
CA LEU A 16 31.61 -15.56 -32.08
C LEU A 16 31.86 -16.89 -32.81
N LEU A 17 32.82 -16.91 -33.73
CA LEU A 17 33.30 -18.07 -34.48
C LEU A 17 34.70 -18.49 -33.99
N GLY A 18 34.91 -19.80 -33.82
CA GLY A 18 36.20 -20.50 -33.60
C GLY A 18 36.62 -20.56 -32.12
N ILE A 19 37.04 -21.67 -31.51
CA ILE A 19 37.85 -22.81 -31.97
C ILE A 19 37.45 -24.06 -31.14
N GLY A 20 37.62 -25.25 -31.72
CA GLY A 20 37.14 -26.55 -31.21
C GLY A 20 37.58 -26.91 -29.78
N GLY A 21 36.59 -27.29 -28.98
CA GLY A 21 36.70 -27.93 -27.69
C GLY A 21 35.33 -28.48 -27.33
N LEU A 22 35.27 -29.72 -26.84
CA LEU A 22 34.06 -30.46 -26.44
C LEU A 22 32.93 -29.54 -25.98
N ALA A 23 31.86 -29.45 -26.77
CA ALA A 23 30.74 -28.58 -26.47
C ALA A 23 30.12 -29.03 -25.13
N PRO A 24 30.06 -28.16 -24.10
CA PRO A 24 29.17 -28.42 -22.99
C PRO A 24 27.76 -28.52 -23.58
N ALA A 25 26.99 -29.53 -23.17
CA ALA A 25 25.61 -29.73 -23.58
C ALA A 25 24.90 -28.38 -23.58
N ARG A 26 24.52 -27.91 -24.78
CA ARG A 26 23.84 -26.63 -25.00
C ARG A 26 22.63 -26.64 -24.06
N ALA A 27 22.71 -25.89 -22.96
CA ALA A 27 21.59 -25.77 -22.04
C ALA A 27 20.43 -25.18 -22.87
N ALA A 28 19.43 -26.01 -23.16
CA ALA A 28 18.28 -25.58 -23.92
C ALA A 28 17.61 -24.46 -23.13
N ASN A 29 17.69 -23.22 -23.62
CA ASN A 29 16.88 -22.13 -23.08
C ASN A 29 15.43 -22.61 -23.11
N THR A 30 14.86 -22.88 -21.93
CA THR A 30 13.45 -23.22 -21.83
C THR A 30 12.67 -21.96 -22.19
N THR A 31 12.29 -21.82 -23.45
CA THR A 31 11.53 -20.67 -23.92
C THR A 31 10.18 -20.69 -23.23
N VAL A 32 9.95 -19.77 -22.29
CA VAL A 32 8.66 -19.62 -21.64
C VAL A 32 7.69 -18.97 -22.62
N GLN A 33 6.65 -19.71 -23.03
CA GLN A 33 5.65 -19.22 -23.97
C GLN A 33 4.50 -18.47 -23.30
N ARG A 34 4.24 -18.77 -22.01
CA ARG A 34 3.18 -18.13 -21.22
C ARG A 34 3.66 -17.76 -19.84
N ARG A 35 3.19 -16.62 -19.33
CA ARG A 35 3.52 -16.16 -17.98
C ARG A 35 2.25 -15.83 -17.23
N ALA A 36 2.14 -16.40 -16.04
CA ALA A 36 1.12 -16.00 -15.10
C ALA A 36 1.45 -14.63 -14.52
N MET A 37 0.40 -13.83 -14.34
CA MET A 37 0.50 -12.51 -13.70
C MET A 37 0.96 -12.65 -12.24
N PRO A 38 1.53 -11.60 -11.62
CA PRO A 38 2.05 -11.69 -10.26
C PRO A 38 1.02 -12.23 -9.27
N THR A 39 1.38 -13.30 -8.55
CA THR A 39 0.52 -13.89 -7.51
C THR A 39 1.08 -13.72 -6.10
N VAL A 40 0.17 -13.52 -5.13
CA VAL A 40 0.45 -13.58 -3.69
C VAL A 40 0.00 -14.93 -3.13
N THR A 41 0.74 -15.42 -2.15
CA THR A 41 0.41 -16.64 -1.40
C THR A 41 -0.28 -16.26 -0.11
N LEU A 42 -1.45 -16.83 0.16
CA LEU A 42 -2.15 -16.79 1.44
C LEU A 42 -2.45 -18.21 1.90
N ALA A 43 -2.26 -18.50 3.17
CA ALA A 43 -2.58 -19.80 3.75
C ALA A 43 -3.59 -19.65 4.90
N THR A 44 -4.44 -20.66 5.04
CA THR A 44 -5.31 -20.88 6.20
C THR A 44 -4.80 -22.12 6.97
N ALA A 45 -5.57 -22.59 7.95
CA ALA A 45 -5.24 -23.82 8.66
C ALA A 45 -5.16 -25.05 7.72
N THR A 46 -6.01 -25.11 6.69
CA THR A 46 -6.19 -26.30 5.85
C THR A 46 -5.82 -26.08 4.39
N THR A 47 -5.80 -24.84 3.92
CA THR A 47 -5.62 -24.53 2.49
C THR A 47 -4.50 -23.52 2.25
N THR A 48 -3.94 -23.55 1.05
CA THR A 48 -3.03 -22.51 0.54
C THR A 48 -3.56 -22.06 -0.81
N THR A 49 -3.70 -20.75 -0.98
CA THR A 49 -4.24 -20.14 -2.19
C THR A 49 -3.20 -19.21 -2.78
N GLN A 50 -2.93 -19.36 -4.08
CA GLN A 50 -2.22 -18.36 -4.87
C GLN A 50 -3.26 -17.47 -5.55
N ARG A 51 -3.13 -16.16 -5.38
CA ARG A 51 -4.09 -15.18 -5.92
C ARG A 51 -3.36 -14.13 -6.73
N PRO A 52 -3.85 -13.75 -7.92
CA PRO A 52 -3.34 -12.57 -8.62
C PRO A 52 -3.51 -11.32 -7.75
N ILE A 53 -2.57 -10.39 -7.83
CA ILE A 53 -2.68 -9.09 -7.12
C ILE A 53 -3.80 -8.19 -7.65
N LEU A 54 -4.38 -8.52 -8.82
CA LEU A 54 -5.49 -7.78 -9.41
C LEU A 54 -6.44 -8.78 -10.04
N GLU A 55 -7.62 -8.99 -9.45
CA GLU A 55 -8.58 -10.02 -9.91
C GLU A 55 -9.05 -9.79 -11.34
N GLN A 56 -9.06 -8.53 -11.80
CA GLN A 56 -9.54 -8.14 -13.12
C GLN A 56 -8.54 -8.43 -14.24
N TRP A 57 -7.35 -8.92 -13.90
CA TRP A 57 -6.31 -9.21 -14.87
C TRP A 57 -6.42 -10.61 -15.44
N PRO A 58 -5.98 -10.81 -16.70
CA PRO A 58 -5.86 -12.15 -17.26
C PRO A 58 -4.92 -12.97 -16.36
N GLN A 59 -5.25 -14.23 -16.13
CA GLN A 59 -4.44 -15.09 -15.26
C GLN A 59 -3.05 -15.35 -15.87
N THR A 60 -2.98 -15.46 -17.20
CA THR A 60 -1.76 -15.71 -17.97
C THR A 60 -1.74 -14.90 -19.25
N LEU A 61 -0.56 -14.49 -19.69
CA LEU A 61 -0.32 -13.87 -21.00
C LEU A 61 0.68 -14.70 -21.82
N SER A 62 0.43 -14.83 -23.12
CA SER A 62 1.40 -15.40 -24.06
C SER A 62 2.50 -14.40 -24.40
N THR A 63 3.64 -14.88 -24.91
CA THR A 63 4.72 -14.01 -25.40
C THR A 63 4.22 -13.02 -26.46
N GLN A 64 3.29 -13.44 -27.33
CA GLN A 64 2.71 -12.56 -28.34
C GLN A 64 1.87 -11.44 -27.69
N GLN A 65 1.05 -11.78 -26.69
CA GLN A 65 0.25 -10.81 -25.95
C GLN A 65 1.13 -9.81 -25.19
N LEU A 66 2.22 -10.27 -24.56
CA LEU A 66 3.20 -9.40 -23.87
C LEU A 66 3.91 -8.42 -24.80
N ASN A 67 4.01 -8.75 -26.08
CA ASN A 67 4.65 -7.91 -27.10
C ASN A 67 3.65 -7.06 -27.89
N THR A 68 2.36 -7.09 -27.54
CA THR A 68 1.32 -6.33 -28.25
C THR A 68 0.98 -5.04 -27.49
N PRO A 69 1.23 -3.83 -28.05
CA PRO A 69 0.99 -2.55 -27.38
C PRO A 69 -0.42 -2.41 -26.82
N ALA A 70 -1.45 -2.73 -27.63
CA ALA A 70 -2.85 -2.64 -27.20
C ALA A 70 -3.21 -3.55 -26.01
N THR A 71 -2.47 -4.65 -25.81
CA THR A 71 -2.66 -5.50 -24.61
C THR A 71 -2.06 -4.83 -23.38
N MET A 72 -0.89 -4.20 -23.53
CA MET A 72 -0.23 -3.48 -22.46
C MET A 72 -1.02 -2.22 -22.07
N ASP A 73 -1.54 -1.46 -23.03
CA ASP A 73 -2.35 -0.27 -22.76
C ASP A 73 -3.59 -0.61 -21.90
N LYS A 74 -4.30 -1.70 -22.24
CA LYS A 74 -5.44 -2.20 -21.44
C LYS A 74 -5.07 -2.66 -20.04
N LEU A 75 -3.85 -3.19 -19.85
CA LEU A 75 -3.36 -3.55 -18.51
C LEU A 75 -3.04 -2.28 -17.73
N SER A 76 -2.43 -1.28 -18.38
CA SER A 76 -2.06 0.00 -17.78
C SER A 76 -3.26 0.83 -17.33
N GLU A 77 -4.36 0.83 -18.08
CA GLU A 77 -5.62 1.49 -17.69
C GLU A 77 -6.17 0.98 -16.34
N ARG A 78 -5.79 -0.24 -15.94
CA ARG A 78 -6.26 -0.90 -14.72
C ARG A 78 -5.20 -0.97 -13.63
N LEU A 79 -4.08 -0.27 -13.80
CA LEU A 79 -3.02 -0.23 -12.81
C LEU A 79 -3.35 0.75 -11.69
N PRO A 80 -3.27 0.31 -10.42
CA PRO A 80 -3.11 1.23 -9.31
C PRO A 80 -1.90 2.14 -9.55
N SER A 81 -2.00 3.40 -9.13
CA SER A 81 -0.91 4.40 -9.25
C SER A 81 0.41 3.99 -8.59
N THR A 82 0.39 2.94 -7.77
CA THR A 82 1.56 2.34 -7.12
C THR A 82 2.34 1.35 -7.99
N ILE A 83 1.88 1.07 -9.22
CA ILE A 83 2.54 0.15 -10.16
C ILE A 83 3.03 0.92 -11.38
N ASP A 84 4.32 0.75 -11.67
CA ASP A 84 4.96 1.29 -12.88
C ASP A 84 4.78 0.29 -14.04
N ASP A 85 4.08 0.72 -15.07
CA ASP A 85 3.70 -0.09 -16.22
C ASP A 85 4.91 -0.56 -17.05
N GLY A 86 5.87 0.34 -17.28
CA GLY A 86 7.12 0.02 -17.97
C GLY A 86 7.99 -0.98 -17.20
N LEU A 87 8.06 -0.88 -15.87
CA LEU A 87 8.74 -1.86 -15.01
C LEU A 87 8.01 -3.20 -15.02
N LEU A 88 6.68 -3.22 -15.03
CA LEU A 88 5.92 -4.46 -15.10
C LEU A 88 6.13 -5.18 -16.44
N GLN A 89 6.15 -4.47 -17.56
CA GLN A 89 6.44 -5.08 -18.85
C GLN A 89 7.83 -5.75 -18.84
N ARG A 90 8.85 -5.06 -18.32
CA ARG A 90 10.21 -5.61 -18.15
C ARG A 90 10.25 -6.84 -17.25
N VAL A 91 9.44 -6.87 -16.19
CA VAL A 91 9.28 -8.04 -15.32
C VAL A 91 8.69 -9.21 -16.10
N LEU A 92 7.63 -8.96 -16.86
CA LEU A 92 6.95 -9.99 -17.64
C LEU A 92 7.83 -10.50 -18.80
N THR A 93 8.75 -9.71 -19.34
CA THR A 93 9.64 -10.13 -20.43
C THR A 93 11.00 -10.64 -19.95
N THR A 94 11.26 -10.68 -18.63
CA THR A 94 12.56 -11.11 -18.07
C THR A 94 12.88 -12.57 -18.47
N PRO A 95 13.98 -12.85 -19.18
CA PRO A 95 14.36 -14.21 -19.56
C PRO A 95 14.69 -15.06 -18.33
N LEU A 96 14.48 -16.37 -18.44
CA LEU A 96 14.79 -17.34 -17.38
C LEU A 96 15.99 -18.20 -17.78
N PRO A 97 16.79 -18.67 -16.81
CA PRO A 97 17.91 -19.57 -17.09
C PRO A 97 17.41 -20.91 -17.65
N ALA A 98 18.19 -21.49 -18.57
CA ALA A 98 17.93 -22.77 -19.23
C ALA A 98 17.84 -23.96 -18.26
N THR A 99 18.72 -23.98 -17.26
CA THR A 99 18.79 -25.01 -16.21
C THR A 99 18.50 -24.35 -14.87
N ALA A 100 17.35 -24.72 -14.29
CA ALA A 100 16.71 -23.94 -13.25
C ALA A 100 16.79 -24.64 -11.87
N SER A 101 17.96 -25.22 -11.56
CA SER A 101 18.22 -25.94 -10.30
C SER A 101 18.43 -25.00 -9.12
N GLU A 102 18.81 -23.75 -9.38
CA GLU A 102 18.93 -22.74 -8.33
C GLU A 102 17.58 -22.37 -7.73
N SER A 103 17.60 -21.93 -6.46
CA SER A 103 16.39 -21.49 -5.78
C SER A 103 15.86 -20.17 -6.36
N LEU A 104 14.55 -19.94 -6.25
CA LEU A 104 13.94 -18.65 -6.61
C LEU A 104 14.64 -17.48 -5.89
N ALA A 105 14.96 -17.62 -4.61
CA ALA A 105 15.66 -16.57 -3.86
C ALA A 105 17.05 -16.27 -4.43
N THR A 106 17.80 -17.30 -4.83
CA THR A 106 19.13 -17.14 -5.46
C THR A 106 19.00 -16.36 -6.76
N PHE A 107 18.10 -16.78 -7.64
CA PHE A 107 17.83 -16.11 -8.91
C PHE A 107 17.46 -14.63 -8.73
N VAL A 108 16.50 -14.35 -7.84
CA VAL A 108 16.06 -12.97 -7.56
C VAL A 108 17.20 -12.13 -6.97
N THR A 109 18.08 -12.74 -6.16
CA THR A 109 19.27 -12.05 -5.65
C THR A 109 20.25 -11.70 -6.77
N GLN A 110 20.50 -12.62 -7.71
CA GLN A 110 21.36 -12.34 -8.87
C GLN A 110 20.80 -11.21 -9.73
N GLN A 111 19.47 -11.21 -9.95
CA GLN A 111 18.80 -10.11 -10.64
C GLN A 111 18.94 -8.79 -9.86
N ALA A 112 18.91 -8.82 -8.53
CA ALA A 112 19.15 -7.64 -7.70
C ALA A 112 20.58 -7.10 -7.86
N THR A 113 21.57 -7.99 -7.83
CA THR A 113 23.00 -7.66 -8.03
C THR A 113 23.24 -7.05 -9.41
N ALA A 114 22.61 -7.60 -10.46
CA ALA A 114 22.68 -7.06 -11.82
C ALA A 114 22.09 -5.64 -11.93
N MET A 115 21.19 -5.26 -11.02
CA MET A 115 20.65 -3.91 -10.90
C MET A 115 21.47 -3.00 -9.97
N GLY A 116 22.63 -3.45 -9.48
CA GLY A 116 23.46 -2.71 -8.53
C GLY A 116 22.94 -2.71 -7.09
N LYS A 117 21.98 -3.56 -6.73
CA LYS A 117 21.48 -3.67 -5.35
C LYS A 117 22.40 -4.54 -4.50
N THR A 118 22.76 -4.07 -3.32
CA THR A 118 23.56 -4.79 -2.33
C THR A 118 22.65 -5.56 -1.35
N THR A 119 22.12 -6.70 -1.78
CA THR A 119 21.34 -7.61 -0.91
C THR A 119 21.85 -9.04 -1.02
N THR A 120 21.86 -9.77 0.09
CA THR A 120 22.16 -11.21 0.12
C THR A 120 20.88 -12.02 -0.03
N THR A 121 20.98 -13.26 -0.51
CA THR A 121 19.85 -14.19 -0.59
C THR A 121 19.19 -14.42 0.77
N SER A 122 19.99 -14.43 1.85
CA SER A 122 19.47 -14.57 3.20
C SER A 122 18.64 -13.36 3.63
N GLN A 123 19.07 -12.14 3.29
CA GLN A 123 18.35 -10.90 3.59
C GLN A 123 17.06 -10.82 2.79
N LEU A 124 17.13 -11.01 1.46
CA LEU A 124 15.94 -11.04 0.59
C LEU A 124 14.88 -12.00 1.12
N ARG A 125 15.29 -13.23 1.48
CA ARG A 125 14.39 -14.24 2.04
C ARG A 125 13.74 -13.76 3.34
N ARG A 126 14.53 -13.26 4.29
CA ARG A 126 14.01 -12.74 5.56
C ARG A 126 13.02 -11.61 5.33
N GLU A 127 13.32 -10.70 4.42
CA GLU A 127 12.45 -9.57 4.07
C GLU A 127 11.11 -10.05 3.49
N LEU A 128 11.14 -10.87 2.44
CA LEU A 128 9.92 -11.36 1.77
C LEU A 128 9.07 -12.25 2.69
N VAL A 129 9.69 -13.11 3.49
CA VAL A 129 8.98 -13.96 4.46
C VAL A 129 8.35 -13.11 5.55
N THR A 130 9.10 -12.16 6.12
CA THR A 130 8.56 -11.26 7.14
C THR A 130 7.43 -10.42 6.56
N GLN A 131 7.58 -9.91 5.35
CA GLN A 131 6.54 -9.15 4.68
C GLN A 131 5.25 -9.96 4.50
N SER A 132 5.37 -11.20 4.01
CA SER A 132 4.21 -12.07 3.83
C SER A 132 3.48 -12.35 5.14
N TYR A 133 4.23 -12.50 6.24
CA TYR A 133 3.66 -12.62 7.59
C TYR A 133 2.88 -11.36 7.97
N LEU A 134 3.49 -10.17 7.84
CA LEU A 134 2.88 -8.90 8.23
C LEU A 134 1.57 -8.65 7.47
N ASN A 135 1.54 -8.95 6.19
CA ASN A 135 0.37 -8.73 5.35
C ASN A 135 -0.75 -9.71 5.67
N ALA A 136 -0.42 -11.00 5.80
CA ALA A 136 -1.39 -12.00 6.25
C ALA A 136 -1.92 -11.69 7.65
N TRP A 137 -1.09 -11.15 8.53
CA TRP A 137 -1.47 -10.70 9.86
C TRP A 137 -2.44 -9.53 9.82
N LEU A 138 -2.15 -8.50 9.01
CA LEU A 138 -3.05 -7.36 8.83
C LEU A 138 -4.39 -7.81 8.26
N LEU A 139 -4.39 -8.59 7.17
CA LEU A 139 -5.62 -9.14 6.59
C LEU A 139 -6.44 -9.92 7.63
N SER A 140 -5.80 -10.82 8.39
CA SER A 140 -6.52 -11.59 9.41
C SER A 140 -7.04 -10.74 10.57
N ARG A 141 -6.16 -9.97 11.23
CA ARG A 141 -6.48 -9.32 12.50
C ARG A 141 -7.35 -8.09 12.32
N VAL A 142 -7.12 -7.30 11.28
CA VAL A 142 -7.94 -6.12 11.01
C VAL A 142 -9.35 -6.53 10.59
N SER A 143 -9.51 -7.58 9.75
CA SER A 143 -10.85 -8.10 9.44
C SER A 143 -11.58 -8.64 10.68
N ARG A 144 -10.87 -9.32 11.61
CA ARG A 144 -11.48 -9.74 12.89
C ARG A 144 -11.94 -8.56 13.73
N TYR A 145 -11.14 -7.50 13.79
CA TYR A 145 -11.51 -6.27 14.50
C TYR A 145 -12.73 -5.60 13.85
N GLN A 146 -12.73 -5.43 12.52
CA GLN A 146 -13.86 -4.84 11.79
C GLN A 146 -15.16 -5.66 11.93
N ALA A 147 -15.04 -6.97 12.10
CA ALA A 147 -16.18 -7.86 12.37
C ALA A 147 -16.61 -7.90 13.85
N GLY A 148 -15.98 -7.13 14.74
CA GLY A 148 -16.25 -7.15 16.18
C GLY A 148 -15.74 -8.39 16.92
N ALA A 149 -15.00 -9.27 16.24
CA ALA A 149 -14.46 -10.52 16.80
C ALA A 149 -13.07 -10.37 17.45
N LEU A 150 -12.54 -9.14 17.54
CA LEU A 150 -11.28 -8.81 18.19
C LEU A 150 -11.36 -7.36 18.70
N SER A 151 -11.15 -7.14 20.00
CA SER A 151 -11.11 -5.77 20.53
C SER A 151 -9.85 -5.02 20.06
N PHE A 152 -9.88 -3.69 20.04
CA PHE A 152 -8.68 -2.91 19.74
C PHE A 152 -7.54 -3.19 20.74
N SER A 153 -7.87 -3.41 22.02
CA SER A 153 -6.87 -3.73 23.05
C SER A 153 -6.12 -5.03 22.72
N ASP A 154 -6.86 -6.08 22.35
CA ASP A 154 -6.28 -7.38 21.99
C ASP A 154 -5.52 -7.31 20.67
N LEU A 155 -6.03 -6.55 19.69
CA LEU A 155 -5.34 -6.30 18.42
C LEU A 155 -3.99 -5.60 18.66
N ARG A 156 -3.96 -4.59 19.55
CA ARG A 156 -2.74 -3.87 19.92
C ARG A 156 -1.76 -4.76 20.67
N GLN A 157 -2.23 -5.63 21.56
CA GLN A 157 -1.39 -6.62 22.23
C GLN A 157 -0.80 -7.61 21.23
N ALA A 158 -1.61 -8.11 20.30
CA ALA A 158 -1.16 -9.00 19.23
C ALA A 158 -0.12 -8.30 18.33
N TYR A 159 -0.30 -7.02 17.99
CA TYR A 159 0.72 -6.23 17.26
C TYR A 159 2.05 -6.22 18.01
N ARG A 160 2.04 -5.89 19.31
CA ARG A 160 3.26 -5.82 20.14
C ARG A 160 3.98 -7.16 20.24
N ALA A 161 3.23 -8.26 20.35
CA ALA A 161 3.79 -9.60 20.49
C ALA A 161 4.25 -10.22 19.16
N GLN A 162 3.54 -9.94 18.06
CA GLN A 162 3.69 -10.69 16.81
C GLN A 162 4.35 -9.87 15.70
N VAL A 163 3.96 -8.61 15.53
CA VAL A 163 4.39 -7.78 14.39
C VAL A 163 5.64 -6.98 14.76
N ARG A 164 5.60 -6.30 15.90
CA ARG A 164 6.65 -5.37 16.33
C ARG A 164 8.06 -5.99 16.38
N PRO A 165 8.28 -7.21 16.93
CA PRO A 165 9.61 -7.82 16.95
C PRO A 165 10.13 -8.15 15.54
N ARG A 166 9.22 -8.52 14.62
CA ARG A 166 9.56 -8.86 13.24
C ARG A 166 9.95 -7.63 12.43
N LEU A 167 9.28 -6.49 12.64
CA LEU A 167 9.67 -5.22 11.99
C LEU A 167 11.12 -4.83 12.32
N GLY A 168 11.58 -5.14 13.53
CA GLY A 168 12.97 -4.93 13.93
C GLY A 168 13.98 -5.81 13.17
N THR A 169 13.56 -6.91 12.56
CA THR A 169 14.49 -7.83 11.88
C THR A 169 14.65 -7.59 10.38
N VAL A 170 13.74 -6.82 9.76
CA VAL A 170 13.68 -6.65 8.29
C VAL A 170 14.80 -5.74 7.78
N TYR A 171 15.15 -4.68 8.53
CA TYR A 171 16.08 -3.63 8.06
C TYR A 171 17.35 -3.51 8.90
N GLN A 172 17.90 -4.63 9.38
CA GLN A 172 19.07 -4.64 10.27
C GLN A 172 20.32 -3.93 9.71
N VAL A 173 20.43 -3.80 8.39
CA VAL A 173 21.51 -3.07 7.70
C VAL A 173 21.30 -1.54 7.65
N GLN A 174 20.12 -1.05 8.01
CA GLN A 174 19.79 0.39 8.03
C GLN A 174 19.14 0.77 9.37
N PRO A 175 19.91 0.90 10.46
CA PRO A 175 19.40 1.10 11.82
C PRO A 175 18.44 2.29 11.97
N VAL A 176 18.71 3.38 11.24
CA VAL A 176 17.85 4.59 11.22
C VAL A 176 16.50 4.30 10.55
N ALA A 177 16.50 3.62 9.41
CA ALA A 177 15.28 3.25 8.70
C ALA A 177 14.45 2.25 9.52
N GLN A 178 15.10 1.28 10.17
CA GLN A 178 14.48 0.32 11.08
C GLN A 178 13.79 1.01 12.26
N LYS A 179 14.51 1.89 12.98
CA LYS A 179 13.94 2.66 14.11
C LYS A 179 12.74 3.49 13.65
N THR A 180 12.85 4.11 12.48
CA THR A 180 11.79 4.92 11.88
C THR A 180 10.57 4.08 11.53
N LEU A 181 10.74 2.88 10.99
CA LEU A 181 9.64 1.98 10.62
C LEU A 181 8.88 1.48 11.86
N VAL A 182 9.61 0.99 12.87
CA VAL A 182 9.00 0.51 14.12
C VAL A 182 8.22 1.64 14.80
N ALA A 183 8.79 2.85 14.86
CA ALA A 183 8.09 4.00 15.44
C ALA A 183 6.80 4.37 14.69
N ARG A 184 6.79 4.28 13.35
CA ARG A 184 5.59 4.54 12.54
C ARG A 184 4.48 3.53 12.82
N TYR A 185 4.82 2.24 12.90
CA TYR A 185 3.85 1.22 13.28
C TYR A 185 3.40 1.40 14.74
N ASP A 186 4.31 1.69 15.68
CA ASP A 186 3.96 1.95 17.08
C ASP A 186 2.93 3.10 17.19
N GLN A 187 3.07 4.15 16.38
CA GLN A 187 2.13 5.26 16.31
C GLN A 187 0.75 4.85 15.76
N MET A 188 0.72 4.04 14.70
CA MET A 188 -0.53 3.56 14.10
C MET A 188 -1.34 2.71 15.09
N PHE A 189 -0.66 1.87 15.86
CA PHE A 189 -1.28 0.99 16.85
C PHE A 189 -1.34 1.61 18.26
N ALA A 190 -1.04 2.91 18.43
CA ALA A 190 -1.02 3.55 19.74
C ALA A 190 -2.42 3.62 20.40
N SER A 191 -3.43 3.97 19.61
CA SER A 191 -4.83 4.14 20.02
C SER A 191 -5.78 3.67 18.93
N GLU A 192 -7.05 3.43 19.27
CA GLU A 192 -8.06 3.03 18.31
C GLU A 192 -8.32 4.13 17.26
N VAL A 193 -8.26 5.40 17.69
CA VAL A 193 -8.38 6.57 16.80
C VAL A 193 -7.24 6.62 15.78
N THR A 194 -6.00 6.38 16.19
CA THR A 194 -4.86 6.33 15.26
C THR A 194 -4.93 5.09 14.38
N PHE A 195 -5.38 3.95 14.92
CA PHE A 195 -5.47 2.73 14.15
C PHE A 195 -6.52 2.85 13.03
N THR A 196 -7.73 3.28 13.38
CA THR A 196 -8.80 3.53 12.41
C THR A 196 -8.47 4.68 11.45
N GLY A 197 -7.83 5.75 11.93
CA GLY A 197 -7.48 6.91 11.09
C GLY A 197 -6.21 6.74 10.25
N LEU A 198 -5.32 5.82 10.61
CA LEU A 198 -4.01 5.63 9.95
C LEU A 198 -3.82 4.21 9.43
N ALA A 199 -3.90 3.21 10.30
CA ALA A 199 -3.55 1.84 9.92
C ALA A 199 -4.56 1.29 8.91
N VAL A 200 -5.85 1.49 9.15
CA VAL A 200 -6.92 0.97 8.27
C VAL A 200 -6.80 1.56 6.85
N PRO A 201 -6.88 2.88 6.64
CA PRO A 201 -6.87 3.45 5.30
C PRO A 201 -5.51 3.43 4.60
N ASN A 202 -4.39 3.39 5.35
CA ASN A 202 -3.05 3.50 4.74
C ASN A 202 -2.29 2.17 4.70
N LEU A 203 -2.69 1.16 5.46
CA LEU A 203 -2.08 -0.18 5.43
C LEU A 203 -3.06 -1.25 4.97
N TYR A 204 -4.26 -1.30 5.56
CA TYR A 204 -5.17 -2.43 5.35
C TYR A 204 -5.99 -2.31 4.06
N GLU A 205 -6.65 -1.18 3.81
CA GLU A 205 -7.48 -1.01 2.60
C GLU A 205 -6.67 -1.15 1.30
N PRO A 206 -5.49 -0.50 1.15
CA PRO A 206 -4.66 -0.69 -0.03
C PRO A 206 -4.16 -2.13 -0.17
N LEU A 207 -3.92 -2.81 0.96
CA LEU A 207 -3.53 -4.21 0.96
C LEU A 207 -4.67 -5.12 0.49
N VAL A 208 -5.91 -4.85 0.90
CA VAL A 208 -7.09 -5.60 0.47
C VAL A 208 -7.28 -5.49 -1.04
N GLU A 209 -7.24 -4.27 -1.57
CA GLU A 209 -7.35 -4.00 -3.01
C GLU A 209 -6.24 -4.71 -3.79
N ARG A 210 -5.00 -4.52 -3.34
CA ARG A 210 -3.82 -5.09 -4.00
C ARG A 210 -3.68 -6.60 -3.87
N TYR A 211 -4.27 -7.24 -2.86
CA TYR A 211 -4.29 -8.70 -2.78
C TYR A 211 -5.50 -9.28 -3.53
N GLY A 212 -6.28 -8.42 -4.18
CA GLY A 212 -7.54 -8.74 -4.80
C GLY A 212 -8.52 -9.35 -3.81
N VAL A 213 -8.39 -9.10 -2.51
CA VAL A 213 -9.23 -9.76 -1.49
C VAL A 213 -10.49 -8.94 -1.16
N THR A 214 -11.08 -8.32 -2.17
CA THR A 214 -12.18 -7.36 -2.05
C THR A 214 -13.55 -8.00 -1.91
N THR A 215 -13.70 -9.27 -2.30
CA THR A 215 -14.97 -10.01 -2.32
C THR A 215 -15.13 -11.01 -1.17
N GLN A 216 -14.05 -11.25 -0.41
CA GLN A 216 -14.03 -12.21 0.69
C GLN A 216 -14.80 -11.67 1.89
N SER A 217 -15.56 -12.55 2.52
CA SER A 217 -16.17 -12.28 3.81
C SER A 217 -15.12 -12.05 4.90
N ALA A 218 -15.48 -11.28 5.93
CA ALA A 218 -14.62 -11.10 7.10
C ALA A 218 -14.20 -12.43 7.75
N ARG A 219 -15.06 -13.47 7.70
CA ARG A 219 -14.73 -14.81 8.19
C ARG A 219 -13.62 -15.48 7.37
N GLN A 220 -13.65 -15.34 6.05
CA GLN A 220 -12.61 -15.89 5.17
C GLN A 220 -11.26 -15.20 5.40
N LEU A 221 -11.25 -13.87 5.52
CA LEU A 221 -10.03 -13.11 5.81
C LEU A 221 -9.50 -13.40 7.22
N ALA A 222 -10.39 -13.50 8.22
CA ALA A 222 -10.03 -13.87 9.58
C ALA A 222 -9.33 -15.23 9.68
N ALA A 223 -9.67 -16.17 8.80
CA ALA A 223 -9.10 -17.52 8.76
C ALA A 223 -7.68 -17.59 8.17
N ILE A 224 -7.16 -16.48 7.61
CA ILE A 224 -5.78 -16.40 7.15
C ILE A 224 -4.84 -16.62 8.34
N ASP A 225 -3.91 -17.55 8.17
CA ASP A 225 -2.87 -17.90 9.13
C ASP A 225 -1.55 -17.22 8.70
N PRO A 226 -1.07 -16.22 9.46
CA PRO A 226 0.15 -15.49 9.11
C PRO A 226 1.41 -16.36 9.15
N ALA A 227 1.49 -17.31 10.09
CA ALA A 227 2.65 -18.16 10.25
C ALA A 227 2.73 -19.20 9.13
N LYS A 228 1.60 -19.84 8.80
CA LYS A 228 1.54 -20.76 7.65
C LYS A 228 1.79 -20.03 6.33
N THR A 229 1.28 -18.81 6.18
CA THR A 229 1.55 -17.99 4.99
C THR A 229 3.06 -17.74 4.83
N ALA A 230 3.72 -17.31 5.91
CA ALA A 230 5.16 -17.10 5.92
C ALA A 230 5.95 -18.38 5.64
N GLN A 231 5.53 -19.51 6.21
CA GLN A 231 6.14 -20.82 5.94
C GLN A 231 6.00 -21.22 4.46
N ARG A 232 4.83 -21.01 3.85
CA ARG A 232 4.62 -21.30 2.43
C ARG A 232 5.49 -20.42 1.52
N VAL A 233 5.58 -19.12 1.82
CA VAL A 233 6.47 -18.21 1.08
C VAL A 233 7.93 -18.62 1.27
N GLN A 234 8.32 -19.04 2.47
CA GLN A 234 9.67 -19.54 2.73
C GLN A 234 9.98 -20.81 1.91
N THR A 235 9.05 -21.77 1.86
CA THR A 235 9.19 -22.96 1.01
C THR A 235 9.31 -22.56 -0.46
N GLN A 236 8.48 -21.63 -0.92
CA GLN A 236 8.53 -21.15 -2.30
C GLN A 236 9.90 -20.52 -2.63
N LEU A 237 10.39 -19.61 -1.80
CA LEU A 237 11.67 -18.95 -2.04
C LEU A 237 12.86 -19.93 -2.10
N ASN A 238 12.78 -21.07 -1.41
CA ASN A 238 13.83 -22.08 -1.41
C ASN A 238 13.66 -23.13 -2.52
N ALA A 239 12.49 -23.22 -3.15
CA ALA A 239 12.24 -24.18 -4.20
C ALA A 239 13.07 -23.84 -5.46
N PRO A 240 13.54 -24.86 -6.20
CA PRO A 240 14.25 -24.64 -7.45
C PRO A 240 13.34 -23.94 -8.45
N LEU A 241 13.90 -23.08 -9.30
CA LEU A 241 13.15 -22.37 -10.33
C LEU A 241 12.34 -23.32 -11.24
N ALA A 242 12.85 -24.55 -11.47
CA ALA A 242 12.15 -25.58 -12.25
C ALA A 242 10.77 -25.94 -11.68
N SER A 243 10.55 -25.81 -10.37
CA SER A 243 9.25 -26.08 -9.72
C SER A 243 8.16 -25.08 -10.12
N TYR A 244 8.54 -23.98 -10.76
CA TYR A 244 7.64 -22.92 -11.21
C TYR A 244 7.36 -22.93 -12.70
N LEU A 245 7.84 -23.97 -13.39
CA LEU A 245 7.59 -24.19 -14.80
C LEU A 245 6.61 -25.35 -14.95
N THR A 246 5.49 -25.09 -15.60
CA THR A 246 4.53 -26.13 -15.97
C THR A 246 4.53 -26.29 -17.48
N THR A 247 5.08 -27.39 -17.96
CA THR A 247 5.09 -27.72 -19.40
C THR A 247 3.85 -28.53 -19.74
N THR A 248 3.07 -28.00 -20.68
CA THR A 248 1.89 -28.68 -21.25
C THR A 248 2.06 -28.81 -22.76
N ARG A 249 1.14 -29.50 -23.44
CA ARG A 249 1.10 -29.55 -24.92
C ARG A 249 1.00 -28.15 -25.57
N GLN A 250 0.48 -27.18 -24.84
CA GLN A 250 0.31 -25.79 -25.28
C GLN A 250 1.53 -24.90 -24.92
N GLY A 251 2.62 -25.50 -24.44
CA GLY A 251 3.86 -24.80 -24.05
C GLY A 251 4.10 -24.75 -22.54
N THR A 252 5.27 -24.21 -22.19
CA THR A 252 5.77 -23.98 -20.84
C THR A 252 5.22 -22.66 -20.29
N THR A 253 4.60 -22.76 -19.12
CA THR A 253 4.04 -21.62 -18.39
C THR A 253 4.86 -21.36 -17.13
N LEU A 254 5.26 -20.10 -16.92
CA LEU A 254 5.86 -19.65 -15.67
C LEU A 254 4.77 -19.24 -14.68
N THR A 255 4.86 -19.74 -13.45
CA THR A 255 3.93 -19.36 -12.37
C THR A 255 4.09 -17.89 -11.94
N GLY A 256 3.01 -17.33 -11.40
CA GLY A 256 2.95 -15.92 -10.98
C GLY A 256 3.83 -15.60 -9.77
N THR A 257 4.31 -16.61 -9.05
CA THR A 257 5.20 -16.43 -7.89
C THR A 257 6.56 -15.88 -8.32
N VAL A 258 7.09 -16.37 -9.44
CA VAL A 258 8.36 -15.86 -9.99
C VAL A 258 8.16 -14.43 -10.51
N THR A 259 7.06 -14.20 -11.22
CA THR A 259 6.67 -12.86 -11.70
C THR A 259 6.55 -11.87 -10.54
N MET A 260 5.94 -12.28 -9.42
CA MET A 260 5.81 -11.46 -8.21
C MET A 260 7.16 -11.09 -7.61
N ALA A 261 8.05 -12.06 -7.44
CA ALA A 261 9.36 -11.82 -6.84
C ALA A 261 10.18 -10.82 -7.65
N LEU A 262 10.14 -10.92 -8.98
CA LEU A 262 10.76 -9.96 -9.89
C LEU A 262 10.07 -8.59 -9.85
N ALA A 263 8.74 -8.55 -9.74
CA ALA A 263 7.99 -7.30 -9.70
C ALA A 263 8.30 -6.48 -8.44
N VAL A 264 8.36 -7.14 -7.29
CA VAL A 264 8.79 -6.51 -6.02
C VAL A 264 10.24 -6.07 -6.10
N LEU A 265 11.13 -6.92 -6.62
CA LEU A 265 12.54 -6.57 -6.78
C LEU A 265 12.72 -5.29 -7.60
N ARG A 266 11.99 -5.15 -8.71
CA ARG A 266 12.14 -4.01 -9.61
C ARG A 266 11.40 -2.77 -9.16
N GLY A 267 10.62 -2.85 -8.07
CA GLY A 267 9.71 -1.77 -7.67
C GLY A 267 8.54 -1.59 -8.63
N ALA A 268 8.35 -2.51 -9.58
CA ALA A 268 7.19 -2.53 -10.48
C ALA A 268 5.91 -2.64 -9.66
N VAL A 269 5.95 -3.44 -8.60
CA VAL A 269 4.89 -3.48 -7.60
C VAL A 269 5.56 -3.16 -6.27
N ALA A 270 5.03 -2.20 -5.51
CA ALA A 270 5.53 -1.88 -4.17
C ALA A 270 5.73 -3.16 -3.33
N ALA A 271 6.60 -3.20 -2.32
CA ALA A 271 6.49 -4.29 -1.35
C ALA A 271 5.09 -4.24 -0.72
N PRO A 272 4.43 -5.36 -0.41
CA PRO A 272 3.07 -5.28 0.08
C PRO A 272 2.88 -4.67 1.48
N VAL A 273 3.94 -4.08 2.06
CA VAL A 273 4.07 -2.71 2.67
C VAL A 273 5.56 -2.54 3.09
N PRO A 274 6.39 -1.55 2.63
CA PRO A 274 6.24 -0.11 2.93
C PRO A 274 6.57 0.83 1.74
N PRO A 275 6.19 2.14 1.75
CA PRO A 275 6.10 2.98 2.94
C PRO A 275 4.81 3.79 3.10
N VAL A 276 4.45 3.95 4.38
CA VAL A 276 3.88 5.22 4.87
C VAL A 276 5.05 6.18 4.85
N THR A 277 5.37 6.82 3.72
CA THR A 277 6.37 7.90 3.68
C THR A 277 5.66 9.21 3.99
N ASN A 278 6.28 10.00 4.84
CA ASN A 278 5.76 11.29 5.32
C ASN A 278 4.42 11.18 6.05
N LEU A 279 4.47 10.81 7.34
CA LEU A 279 3.41 11.20 8.26
C LEU A 279 3.57 12.68 8.58
N GLY A 280 2.50 13.45 8.43
CA GLY A 280 2.42 14.80 8.95
C GLY A 280 1.72 14.80 10.30
N GLN A 281 2.06 15.78 11.12
CA GLN A 281 1.44 15.97 12.42
C GLN A 281 0.94 17.41 12.56
N LEU A 282 -0.31 17.55 12.97
CA LEU A 282 -0.91 18.82 13.38
C LEU A 282 -1.28 18.72 14.86
N THR A 283 -0.64 19.55 15.68
CA THR A 283 -0.92 19.65 17.11
C THR A 283 -1.74 20.90 17.37
N ALA A 284 -2.96 20.74 17.88
CA ALA A 284 -3.79 21.83 18.37
C ALA A 284 -3.58 21.99 19.88
N ARG A 285 -3.09 23.16 20.30
CA ARG A 285 -3.00 23.56 21.70
C ARG A 285 -4.15 24.51 22.02
N TYR A 286 -4.88 24.25 23.09
CA TYR A 286 -5.95 25.13 23.57
C TYR A 286 -5.47 25.76 24.87
N VAL A 287 -5.33 27.08 24.90
CA VAL A 287 -4.77 27.82 26.03
C VAL A 287 -5.71 28.94 26.47
N THR A 288 -5.69 29.32 27.73
CA THR A 288 -6.33 30.56 28.18
C THR A 288 -5.48 31.78 27.79
N ALA A 289 -6.08 32.98 27.79
CA ALA A 289 -5.32 34.23 27.65
C ALA A 289 -4.17 34.40 28.67
N GLN A 290 -4.26 33.71 29.83
CA GLN A 290 -3.21 33.68 30.86
C GLN A 290 -2.15 32.58 30.62
N GLY A 291 -2.14 31.93 29.46
CA GLY A 291 -1.16 30.89 29.10
C GLY A 291 -1.43 29.49 29.66
N LYS A 292 -2.44 29.30 30.52
CA LYS A 292 -2.83 27.95 31.01
C LYS A 292 -3.33 27.06 29.86
N VAL A 293 -2.77 25.86 29.73
CA VAL A 293 -3.23 24.85 28.77
C VAL A 293 -4.54 24.21 29.27
N LEU A 294 -5.58 24.27 28.44
CA LEU A 294 -6.88 23.63 28.66
C LEU A 294 -6.92 22.21 28.06
N ALA A 295 -6.30 22.02 26.91
CA ALA A 295 -6.15 20.71 26.26
C ALA A 295 -5.04 20.75 25.20
N THR A 296 -4.59 19.57 24.77
CA THR A 296 -3.78 19.39 23.56
C THR A 296 -4.35 18.22 22.76
N VAL A 297 -4.54 18.41 21.45
CA VAL A 297 -5.02 17.37 20.54
C VAL A 297 -4.04 17.26 19.38
N THR A 298 -3.55 16.05 19.13
CA THR A 298 -2.66 15.77 18.01
C THR A 298 -3.40 14.97 16.95
N ARG A 299 -3.33 15.45 15.71
CA ARG A 299 -3.74 14.70 14.51
C ARG A 299 -2.50 14.27 13.76
N THR A 300 -2.43 13.00 13.45
CA THR A 300 -1.43 12.42 12.55
C THR A 300 -2.17 11.83 11.37
N GLY A 301 -1.54 11.88 10.20
CA GLY A 301 -2.03 11.41 8.92
C GLY A 301 -0.90 11.41 7.90
N LEU A 302 -1.18 10.95 6.68
CA LEU A 302 -0.23 11.12 5.59
C LEU A 302 -0.07 12.61 5.27
N VAL A 303 1.13 13.01 4.88
CA VAL A 303 1.33 14.33 4.27
C VAL A 303 0.46 14.47 3.03
N GLY A 304 -0.22 15.60 2.91
CA GLY A 304 -1.24 15.84 1.90
C GLY A 304 -2.64 15.36 2.30
N GLN A 305 -2.81 14.52 3.32
CA GLN A 305 -4.13 14.13 3.82
C GLN A 305 -4.87 15.36 4.35
N ALA A 306 -6.13 15.51 3.94
CA ALA A 306 -6.98 16.59 4.44
C ALA A 306 -7.19 16.43 5.94
N VAL A 307 -7.06 17.52 6.68
CA VAL A 307 -7.27 17.58 8.12
C VAL A 307 -8.07 18.83 8.46
N THR A 308 -9.17 18.64 9.17
CA THR A 308 -9.87 19.77 9.78
C THR A 308 -9.13 20.13 11.07
N PRO A 309 -8.64 21.37 11.24
CA PRO A 309 -8.08 21.81 12.50
C PRO A 309 -9.12 21.58 13.61
N PRO A 310 -8.81 20.81 14.66
CA PRO A 310 -9.82 20.48 15.66
C PRO A 310 -10.16 21.75 16.43
N LEU A 311 -11.34 22.31 16.24
CA LEU A 311 -11.87 23.34 17.12
C LEU A 311 -12.61 22.66 18.27
N LYS A 312 -12.37 23.12 19.51
CA LYS A 312 -13.01 22.56 20.70
C LYS A 312 -13.75 23.66 21.46
N THR A 313 -14.89 23.32 22.03
CA THR A 313 -15.63 24.20 22.94
C THR A 313 -15.28 23.84 24.39
N PHE A 314 -15.19 24.85 25.25
CA PHE A 314 -14.95 24.69 26.68
C PHE A 314 -16.02 25.47 27.43
N THR A 315 -16.72 24.83 28.37
CA THR A 315 -17.77 25.48 29.17
C THR A 315 -17.21 26.69 29.91
N GLY A 316 -17.88 27.84 29.79
CA GLY A 316 -17.45 29.10 30.42
C GLY A 316 -16.30 29.81 29.71
N TYR A 317 -15.93 29.39 28.50
CA TYR A 317 -14.88 30.02 27.70
C TYR A 317 -15.36 30.26 26.26
N ARG A 318 -14.90 31.36 25.65
CA ARG A 318 -15.09 31.66 24.22
C ARG A 318 -13.74 31.76 23.52
N LEU A 319 -13.68 31.32 22.27
CA LEU A 319 -12.48 31.48 21.44
C LEU A 319 -12.23 32.98 21.24
N GLN A 320 -11.02 33.42 21.57
CA GLN A 320 -10.57 34.79 21.34
C GLN A 320 -9.73 34.87 20.06
N GLN A 321 -8.76 33.96 19.90
CA GLN A 321 -7.78 34.04 18.83
C GLN A 321 -7.29 32.65 18.42
N THR A 322 -6.96 32.49 17.14
CA THR A 322 -6.20 31.34 16.63
C THR A 322 -4.86 31.84 16.10
N THR A 323 -3.75 31.22 16.49
CA THR A 323 -2.39 31.52 16.01
C THR A 323 -1.69 30.27 15.49
N GLY A 324 -0.71 30.45 14.62
CA GLY A 324 0.01 29.38 13.94
C GLY A 324 -0.56 29.05 12.55
N GLN A 325 0.17 28.24 11.79
CA GLN A 325 -0.19 27.91 10.42
C GLN A 325 -1.35 26.91 10.37
N ARG A 326 -2.55 27.42 10.13
CA ARG A 326 -3.70 26.59 9.79
C ARG A 326 -3.46 26.00 8.41
N THR A 327 -3.45 24.68 8.33
CA THR A 327 -3.40 23.97 7.06
C THR A 327 -4.62 23.08 6.94
N SER A 328 -5.21 23.03 5.75
CA SER A 328 -6.28 22.09 5.42
C SER A 328 -5.73 20.68 5.13
N ARG A 329 -4.39 20.55 4.98
CA ARG A 329 -3.68 19.30 4.73
C ARG A 329 -2.49 19.15 5.67
N LEU A 330 -2.13 17.92 6.00
CA LEU A 330 -0.95 17.63 6.81
C LEU A 330 0.34 17.87 6.02
N MET A 331 1.36 18.42 6.67
CA MET A 331 2.68 18.70 6.09
C MET A 331 3.75 17.84 6.72
N ALA A 332 4.88 17.64 6.02
CA ALA A 332 5.99 16.83 6.51
C ALA A 332 6.61 17.40 7.79
N ALA A 333 6.72 18.73 7.87
CA ALA A 333 7.10 19.39 9.11
C ALA A 333 5.92 19.39 10.09
N PRO A 334 6.12 18.97 11.36
CA PRO A 334 5.07 19.04 12.37
C PRO A 334 4.64 20.49 12.58
N ARG A 335 3.33 20.72 12.61
CA ARG A 335 2.73 22.04 12.80
C ARG A 335 2.00 22.12 14.13
N THR A 336 2.00 23.31 14.72
CA THR A 336 1.21 23.61 15.91
C THR A 336 0.28 24.78 15.63
N VAL A 337 -1.00 24.61 15.94
CA VAL A 337 -2.01 25.67 15.95
C VAL A 337 -2.43 25.89 17.39
N THR A 338 -2.42 27.15 17.84
CA THR A 338 -2.82 27.52 19.19
C THR A 338 -4.14 28.27 19.16
N TYR A 339 -5.11 27.78 19.94
CA TYR A 339 -6.41 28.42 20.14
C TYR A 339 -6.42 29.05 21.54
N THR A 340 -6.50 30.38 21.60
CA THR A 340 -6.55 31.15 22.85
C THR A 340 -7.99 31.43 23.23
N TYR A 341 -8.37 31.10 24.47
CA TYR A 341 -9.71 31.25 25.02
C TYR A 341 -9.73 32.24 26.18
N VAL A 342 -10.83 32.99 26.26
CA VAL A 342 -11.13 33.88 27.39
C VAL A 342 -12.37 33.40 28.11
N LYS A 343 -12.46 33.65 29.42
CA LYS A 343 -13.67 33.37 30.18
C LYS A 343 -14.85 34.12 29.54
N ALA A 344 -15.91 33.39 29.21
CA ALA A 344 -17.16 33.98 28.79
C ALA A 344 -17.74 34.71 30.01
N ARG A 345 -18.06 36.01 29.87
CA ARG A 345 -18.87 36.69 30.88
C ARG A 345 -20.23 36.02 30.85
N ARG A 346 -20.75 35.61 32.02
CA ARG A 346 -22.15 35.20 32.15
C ARG A 346 -22.98 36.34 31.56
N SER A 347 -23.77 36.06 30.54
CA SER A 347 -24.76 37.00 30.05
C SER A 347 -25.67 37.35 31.23
N GLN A 348 -25.55 38.58 31.71
CA GLN A 348 -26.55 39.17 32.60
C GLN A 348 -27.82 39.33 31.77
N ALA A 349 -28.83 38.51 32.08
CA ALA A 349 -30.19 38.82 31.69
C ALA A 349 -30.69 39.98 32.56
N ALA A 350 -31.13 41.08 31.95
CA ALA A 350 -32.01 42.07 32.58
C ALA A 350 -32.71 42.96 31.52
N GLY A 351 -34.00 42.72 31.35
CA GLY A 351 -35.09 43.70 31.17
C GLY A 351 -34.98 44.86 30.17
N ALA A 352 -35.77 44.79 29.09
CA ALA A 352 -36.87 45.73 28.81
C ALA A 352 -37.69 45.23 27.59
N PRO A 353 -39.03 45.39 27.58
CA PRO A 353 -39.89 44.94 26.48
C PRO A 353 -39.91 45.97 25.36
N MET A 354 -39.87 45.53 24.10
CA MET A 354 -40.27 46.35 22.96
C MET A 354 -41.10 45.50 22.02
N LEU A 355 -42.34 45.96 21.87
CA LEU A 355 -43.41 45.45 21.04
C LEU A 355 -42.96 45.28 19.58
N GLY A 356 -43.53 44.29 18.89
CA GLY A 356 -43.64 44.32 17.44
C GLY A 356 -43.49 42.99 16.71
N VAL A 357 -44.34 42.01 16.99
CA VAL A 357 -44.69 40.98 15.99
C VAL A 357 -46.19 40.80 16.00
N PRO A 358 -46.94 41.13 14.93
CA PRO A 358 -48.19 40.44 14.69
C PRO A 358 -47.86 39.06 14.13
N ALA A 359 -48.26 38.03 14.87
CA ALA A 359 -48.39 36.69 14.32
C ALA A 359 -49.57 36.65 13.34
N SER A 360 -49.40 35.92 12.23
CA SER A 360 -50.38 34.98 11.65
C SER A 360 -50.37 35.03 10.13
N ARG A 361 -49.88 33.97 9.46
CA ARG A 361 -50.74 32.91 8.89
C ARG A 361 -49.88 31.90 8.14
N ALA A 362 -50.20 30.63 8.37
CA ALA A 362 -49.81 29.54 7.50
C ALA A 362 -50.52 29.66 6.14
N THR A 363 -49.77 29.44 5.06
CA THR A 363 -50.32 28.83 3.84
C THR A 363 -49.22 28.04 3.14
N SER A 364 -49.48 26.75 3.01
CA SER A 364 -48.77 25.80 2.17
C SER A 364 -49.01 26.15 0.70
N SER A 365 -47.96 26.16 -0.13
CA SER A 365 -48.02 25.73 -1.55
C SER A 365 -46.65 25.69 -2.21
N GLN A 366 -46.30 24.49 -2.69
CA GLN A 366 -45.60 24.14 -3.93
C GLN A 366 -44.16 24.66 -4.14
N MET A 367 -43.15 23.80 -4.03
CA MET A 367 -42.66 22.88 -5.08
C MET A 367 -41.92 23.64 -6.20
N SER A 368 -40.58 23.53 -6.22
CA SER A 368 -39.77 23.26 -7.42
C SER A 368 -38.29 23.15 -7.08
N LEU A 369 -37.75 21.96 -7.35
CA LEU A 369 -36.33 21.69 -7.56
C LEU A 369 -35.74 22.70 -8.56
N ALA A 370 -34.64 23.36 -8.18
CA ALA A 370 -33.68 23.87 -9.15
C ALA A 370 -32.29 23.85 -8.54
N PHE A 371 -31.54 22.83 -8.93
CA PHE A 371 -30.10 22.70 -8.87
C PHE A 371 -29.45 23.95 -9.50
N ARG A 372 -28.61 24.68 -8.76
CA ARG A 372 -27.65 25.63 -9.35
C ARG A 372 -26.23 25.26 -8.89
N PRO A 373 -25.38 24.76 -9.80
CA PRO A 373 -23.95 24.74 -9.59
C PRO A 373 -23.43 26.17 -9.80
N ASP A 374 -22.50 26.62 -8.96
CA ASP A 374 -21.51 27.68 -9.22
C ASP A 374 -21.21 28.44 -7.94
N LEU A 375 -20.16 28.00 -7.23
CA LEU A 375 -19.27 28.92 -6.52
C LEU A 375 -17.85 28.35 -6.60
N ALA A 376 -17.20 28.66 -7.72
CA ALA A 376 -15.76 28.71 -7.82
C ALA A 376 -15.24 29.73 -6.80
N TYR A 377 -14.41 29.28 -5.86
CA TYR A 377 -13.61 30.17 -5.03
C TYR A 377 -12.28 30.45 -5.74
N PRO A 378 -11.88 31.73 -5.92
CA PRO A 378 -10.58 32.07 -6.45
C PRO A 378 -9.48 31.79 -5.41
N LEU A 379 -8.37 31.26 -5.92
CA LEU A 379 -7.11 31.08 -5.22
C LEU A 379 -6.44 32.44 -4.96
N ALA A 380 -5.95 32.63 -3.75
CA ALA A 380 -4.83 33.51 -3.41
C ALA A 380 -3.87 32.73 -2.52
#